data_AF-A0A7I9Y6K6-F1
#
_entry.id   AF-A0A7I9Y6K6-F1
#
_cell.length_a   1.000
_cell.length_b   1.000
_cell.length_c   1.000
_cell.angle_alpha   90.00
_cell.angle_beta   90.00
_cell.angle_gamma   90.00
#
_symmetry.space_group_name_H-M   'P 1'
#
loop_
_entity.id
_entity.type
_entity.pdbx_description
1 polymer ?
#
loop_
_entity_poly.entity_id
_entity_poly.type
_entity_poly.pdbx_seq_one_letter_code
_entity_poly.pdbx_strand_id
1 'polypeptide(L)'
;MLRPWRTATVVLTVATLMLGVVVAVQAAMLHARGWRIALGSVPEWLAAFGTFAAFGALLIAAREWRAGQDERRSLEDERRAADAERRALAATREAERQDNEVSQARLIIVEHVPYEDRTWGGSDPPPPSQRQVVIRNRSTAPVFHLHIEDHPSGNDDVYVFQNFAHARGRPADIPVLAADDATAAITVAGNAGEAPSTEYVEFTFTDARGTNWRRIGSNQPVRLIGD
;
A
#
# COMPACT_ATOMS: atom_id res chain seq x y z
N MET A 1 -32.80 18.63 -8.25
CA MET A 1 -33.75 17.57 -7.84
C MET A 1 -35.17 18.13 -7.79
N LEU A 2 -35.94 18.00 -8.88
CA LEU A 2 -37.35 18.39 -8.89
C LEU A 2 -38.17 17.24 -8.26
N ARG A 3 -38.78 17.52 -7.10
CA ARG A 3 -39.55 16.54 -6.30
C ARG A 3 -40.65 15.86 -7.15
N PRO A 4 -40.86 14.55 -7.01
CA PRO A 4 -41.82 13.75 -7.80
C PRO A 4 -43.27 14.21 -7.69
N TRP A 5 -43.59 15.02 -6.67
CA TRP A 5 -44.88 15.67 -6.51
C TRP A 5 -45.15 16.72 -7.59
N ARG A 6 -44.12 17.46 -8.04
CA ARG A 6 -44.29 18.52 -9.05
C ARG A 6 -44.67 17.97 -10.42
N THR A 7 -44.11 16.82 -10.80
CA THR A 7 -44.48 16.16 -12.07
C THR A 7 -45.90 15.63 -12.06
N ALA A 8 -46.35 15.05 -10.94
CA ALA A 8 -47.73 14.63 -10.77
C ALA A 8 -48.70 15.82 -10.83
N THR A 9 -48.34 16.94 -10.18
CA THR A 9 -49.13 18.18 -10.25
C THR A 9 -49.22 18.68 -11.69
N VAL A 10 -48.11 18.78 -12.42
CA VAL A 10 -48.12 19.27 -13.80
C VAL A 10 -49.00 18.42 -14.72
N VAL A 11 -48.93 17.08 -14.61
CA VAL A 11 -49.76 16.18 -15.41
C VAL A 11 -51.25 16.37 -15.07
N LEU A 12 -51.60 16.48 -13.79
CA LEU A 12 -52.97 16.71 -13.36
C LEU A 12 -53.49 18.07 -13.85
N THR A 13 -52.67 19.12 -13.79
CA THR A 13 -53.03 20.46 -14.29
C THR A 13 -53.26 20.44 -15.79
N VAL A 14 -52.42 19.76 -16.56
CA VAL A 14 -52.58 19.63 -18.01
C VAL A 14 -53.83 18.84 -18.36
N ALA A 15 -54.11 17.73 -17.67
CA ALA A 15 -55.34 16.96 -17.85
C ALA A 15 -56.59 17.78 -17.53
N THR A 16 -56.54 18.57 -16.45
CA THR A 16 -57.64 19.45 -16.03
C THR A 16 -57.86 20.59 -17.05
N LEU A 17 -56.80 21.17 -17.58
CA LEU A 17 -56.87 22.19 -18.64
C LEU A 17 -57.46 21.60 -19.94
N MET A 18 -57.02 20.42 -20.34
CA MET A 18 -57.58 19.71 -21.51
C MET A 18 -59.08 19.44 -21.33
N LEU A 19 -59.48 18.97 -20.14
CA LEU A 19 -60.90 18.75 -19.82
C LEU A 19 -61.70 20.07 -19.90
N GLY A 20 -61.15 21.15 -19.35
CA GLY A 20 -61.75 22.48 -19.41
C GLY A 20 -61.93 23.01 -20.83
N VAL A 21 -60.94 22.80 -21.71
CA VAL A 21 -61.03 23.17 -23.13
C VAL A 21 -62.12 22.36 -23.83
N VAL A 22 -62.20 21.05 -23.60
CA VAL A 22 -63.25 20.20 -24.19
C VAL A 22 -64.65 20.66 -23.75
N VAL A 23 -64.83 20.95 -22.45
CA VAL A 23 -66.10 21.44 -21.91
C VAL A 23 -66.46 22.81 -22.48
N ALA A 24 -65.49 23.73 -22.59
CA ALA A 24 -65.71 25.07 -23.15
C ALA A 24 -66.08 25.03 -24.64
N VAL A 25 -65.42 24.18 -25.42
CA VAL A 25 -65.73 23.98 -26.86
C VAL A 25 -67.11 23.35 -27.04
N GLN A 26 -67.48 22.38 -26.20
CA GLN A 26 -68.83 21.78 -26.22
C GLN A 26 -69.91 22.81 -25.87
N ALA A 27 -69.68 23.64 -24.84
CA ALA A 27 -70.61 24.69 -24.44
C ALA A 27 -70.79 25.74 -25.55
N ALA A 28 -69.71 26.14 -26.23
CA ALA A 28 -69.77 27.06 -27.35
C ALA A 28 -70.51 26.48 -28.56
N MET A 29 -70.30 25.19 -28.88
CA MET A 29 -71.01 24.51 -29.97
C MET A 29 -72.52 24.34 -29.69
N LEU A 30 -72.90 24.09 -28.44
CA LEU A 30 -74.30 24.03 -27.99
C LEU A 30 -75.02 25.37 -28.16
N HIS A 31 -74.36 26.48 -27.80
CA HIS A 31 -74.97 27.80 -27.79
C HIS A 31 -75.13 28.40 -29.20
N ALA A 32 -74.22 28.10 -30.12
CA ALA A 32 -74.20 28.73 -31.44
C ALA A 32 -75.06 28.03 -32.52
N ARG A 33 -75.34 26.72 -32.40
CA ARG A 33 -75.93 25.94 -33.52
C ARG A 33 -77.12 25.04 -33.15
N GLY A 34 -77.59 25.03 -31.91
CA GLY A 34 -78.75 24.21 -31.50
C GLY A 34 -78.56 22.70 -31.70
N TRP A 35 -77.31 22.23 -31.68
CA TRP A 35 -76.99 20.81 -31.88
C TRP A 35 -77.29 19.98 -30.63
N ARG A 36 -77.96 18.83 -30.81
CA ARG A 36 -78.10 17.80 -29.79
C ARG A 36 -76.71 17.22 -29.48
N ILE A 37 -76.41 17.06 -28.20
CA ILE A 37 -75.14 16.49 -27.71
C ILE A 37 -75.00 15.07 -28.27
N ALA A 38 -74.13 14.89 -29.28
CA ALA A 38 -73.63 13.58 -29.63
C ALA A 38 -72.59 13.22 -28.57
N LEU A 39 -73.05 12.59 -27.48
CA LEU A 39 -72.16 11.79 -26.66
C LEU A 39 -71.62 10.72 -27.62
N GLY A 40 -70.35 10.87 -28.02
CA GLY A 40 -69.65 9.84 -28.80
C GLY A 40 -69.87 8.46 -28.18
N SER A 41 -69.80 7.42 -28.99
CA SER A 41 -70.17 6.09 -28.54
C SER A 41 -69.31 5.66 -27.33
N VAL A 42 -69.88 4.91 -26.37
CA VAL A 42 -69.15 4.39 -25.20
C VAL A 42 -67.78 3.76 -25.56
N PRO A 43 -67.60 3.09 -26.71
CA PRO A 43 -66.30 2.64 -27.20
C PRO A 43 -65.23 3.74 -27.42
N GLU A 44 -65.59 4.93 -27.91
CA GLU A 44 -64.65 6.04 -28.10
C GLU A 44 -64.15 6.59 -26.76
N TRP A 45 -65.04 6.66 -25.76
CA TRP A 45 -64.67 7.01 -24.40
C TRP A 45 -63.72 5.99 -23.78
N LEU A 46 -64.02 4.70 -23.95
CA LEU A 46 -63.15 3.61 -23.46
C LEU A 46 -61.77 3.63 -24.13
N ALA A 47 -61.70 3.93 -25.43
CA ALA A 47 -60.42 4.07 -26.14
C ALA A 47 -59.57 5.25 -25.64
N ALA A 48 -60.21 6.38 -25.30
CA ALA A 48 -59.51 7.53 -24.73
C ALA A 48 -58.93 7.21 -23.34
N PHE A 49 -59.70 6.56 -22.45
CA PHE A 49 -59.22 6.16 -21.13
C PHE A 49 -58.12 5.09 -21.18
N GLY A 50 -58.16 4.18 -22.15
CA GLY A 50 -57.11 3.17 -22.34
C GLY A 50 -55.73 3.78 -22.60
N THR A 51 -55.67 4.91 -23.31
CA THR A 51 -54.41 5.62 -23.58
C THR A 51 -53.83 6.22 -22.30
N PHE A 52 -54.66 6.87 -21.46
CA PHE A 52 -54.20 7.41 -20.18
C PHE A 52 -53.75 6.33 -19.20
N ALA A 53 -54.43 5.19 -19.15
CA ALA A 53 -54.02 4.04 -18.34
C ALA A 53 -52.65 3.50 -18.79
N ALA A 54 -52.41 3.40 -20.10
CA ALA A 54 -51.13 2.97 -20.65
C ALA A 54 -49.98 3.92 -20.26
N PHE A 55 -50.18 5.24 -20.35
CA PHE A 55 -49.19 6.23 -19.90
C PHE A 55 -48.96 6.18 -18.38
N GLY A 56 -50.01 5.99 -17.59
CA GLY A 56 -49.91 5.81 -16.14
C GLY A 56 -49.07 4.59 -15.75
N ALA A 57 -49.33 3.45 -16.39
CA ALA A 57 -48.56 2.21 -16.19
C ALA A 57 -47.09 2.39 -16.59
N LEU A 58 -46.81 3.07 -17.70
CA LEU A 58 -45.46 3.33 -18.19
C LEU A 58 -44.66 4.24 -17.25
N LEU A 59 -45.32 5.22 -16.63
CA LEU A 59 -44.71 6.10 -15.63
C LEU A 59 -44.38 5.36 -14.32
N ILE A 60 -45.27 4.49 -13.86
CA ILE A 60 -45.02 3.66 -12.68
C ILE A 60 -43.85 2.71 -12.95
N ALA A 61 -43.86 2.03 -14.09
CA ALA A 61 -42.77 1.15 -14.50
C ALA A 61 -41.43 1.90 -14.63
N ALA A 62 -41.44 3.11 -15.22
CA ALA A 62 -40.24 3.93 -15.33
C ALA A 62 -39.73 4.43 -13.97
N ARG A 63 -40.63 4.72 -13.02
CA ARG A 63 -40.27 5.11 -11.65
C ARG A 63 -39.65 3.95 -10.88
N GLU A 64 -40.26 2.77 -10.93
CA GLU A 64 -39.73 1.56 -10.30
C GLU A 64 -38.39 1.15 -10.89
N TRP A 65 -38.24 1.25 -12.21
CA TRP A 65 -36.97 0.99 -12.90
C TRP A 65 -35.88 1.97 -12.43
N ARG A 66 -36.18 3.26 -12.29
CA ARG A 66 -35.22 4.24 -11.77
C ARG A 66 -34.85 3.97 -10.31
N ALA A 67 -35.81 3.64 -9.45
CA ALA A 67 -35.55 3.32 -8.05
C ALA A 67 -34.62 2.10 -7.92
N GLY A 68 -34.85 1.05 -8.72
CA GLY A 68 -33.98 -0.13 -8.74
C GLY A 68 -32.58 0.13 -9.32
N GLN A 69 -32.40 1.15 -10.15
CA GLN A 69 -31.09 1.54 -10.67
C GLN A 69 -30.26 2.30 -9.64
N ASP A 70 -30.88 3.16 -8.84
CA ASP A 70 -30.19 3.91 -7.79
C ASP A 70 -29.69 2.97 -6.68
N GLU A 71 -30.50 1.97 -6.30
CA GLU A 71 -30.11 0.94 -5.33
C GLU A 71 -28.95 0.06 -5.83
N ARG A 72 -28.95 -0.28 -7.12
CA ARG A 72 -27.82 -1.02 -7.72
C ARG A 72 -26.53 -0.19 -7.71
N ARG A 73 -26.61 1.10 -8.02
CA ARG A 73 -25.44 1.98 -7.96
C ARG A 73 -24.91 2.14 -6.55
N SER A 74 -25.77 2.34 -5.55
CA SER A 74 -25.31 2.46 -4.17
C SER A 74 -24.62 1.18 -3.68
N LEU A 75 -25.17 0.01 -4.02
CA LEU A 75 -24.55 -1.28 -3.68
C LEU A 75 -23.22 -1.49 -4.41
N GLU A 76 -23.11 -1.06 -5.67
CA GLU A 76 -21.84 -1.11 -6.42
C GLU A 76 -20.80 -0.16 -5.81
N ASP A 77 -21.20 1.04 -5.40
CA ASP A 77 -20.32 2.03 -4.78
C ASP A 77 -19.84 1.56 -3.40
N GLU A 78 -20.73 0.97 -2.59
CA GLU A 78 -20.37 0.35 -1.31
C GLU A 78 -19.38 -0.81 -1.50
N ARG A 79 -19.60 -1.67 -2.51
CA ARG A 79 -18.67 -2.76 -2.84
C ARG A 79 -17.31 -2.23 -3.28
N ARG A 80 -17.29 -1.22 -4.15
CA ARG A 80 -16.04 -0.59 -4.61
C ARG A 80 -15.28 0.05 -3.45
N ALA A 81 -15.98 0.71 -2.54
CA ALA A 81 -15.38 1.30 -1.34
C ALA A 81 -14.76 0.23 -0.45
N ALA A 82 -15.50 -0.86 -0.15
CA ALA A 82 -14.99 -1.98 0.63
C ALA A 82 -13.79 -2.67 -0.03
N ASP A 83 -13.81 -2.84 -1.35
CA ASP A 83 -12.69 -3.44 -2.09
C ASP A 83 -11.46 -2.51 -2.16
N ALA A 84 -11.66 -1.20 -2.19
CA ALA A 84 -10.58 -0.22 -2.11
C ALA A 84 -9.94 -0.20 -0.72
N GLU A 85 -10.74 -0.25 0.34
CA GLU A 85 -10.26 -0.33 1.72
C GLU A 85 -9.45 -1.60 1.96
N ARG A 86 -9.92 -2.76 1.48
CA ARG A 86 -9.18 -4.02 1.57
C ARG A 86 -7.83 -3.96 0.86
N ARG A 87 -7.79 -3.34 -0.33
CA ARG A 87 -6.54 -3.15 -1.08
C ARG A 87 -5.58 -2.20 -0.36
N ALA A 88 -6.09 -1.12 0.21
CA ALA A 88 -5.28 -0.20 1.02
C ALA A 88 -4.68 -0.91 2.25
N LEU A 89 -5.49 -1.69 2.98
CA LEU A 89 -5.04 -2.47 4.13
C LEU A 89 -4.04 -3.59 3.75
N ALA A 90 -4.19 -4.20 2.58
CA ALA A 90 -3.22 -5.18 2.10
C ALA A 90 -1.88 -4.51 1.77
N ALA A 91 -1.91 -3.38 1.07
CA ALA A 91 -0.72 -2.61 0.72
C ALA A 91 0.05 -2.11 1.95
N THR A 92 -0.64 -1.64 3.00
CA THR A 92 0.02 -1.21 4.24
C THR A 92 0.69 -2.37 4.96
N ARG A 93 0.02 -3.53 5.06
CA ARG A 93 0.62 -4.73 5.68
C ARG A 93 1.83 -5.25 4.92
N GLU A 94 1.80 -5.19 3.58
CA GLU A 94 2.94 -5.54 2.76
C GLU A 94 4.11 -4.58 2.99
N ALA A 95 3.85 -3.28 3.03
CA ALA A 95 4.86 -2.27 3.35
C ALA A 95 5.45 -2.47 4.76
N GLU A 96 4.62 -2.76 5.76
CA GLU A 96 5.07 -3.07 7.13
C GLU A 96 5.91 -4.34 7.16
N ARG A 97 5.54 -5.39 6.42
CA ARG A 97 6.36 -6.61 6.33
C ARG A 97 7.72 -6.30 5.75
N GLN A 98 7.77 -5.54 4.66
CA GLN A 98 9.01 -5.17 4.00
C GLN A 98 9.89 -4.27 4.88
N ASP A 99 9.30 -3.30 5.60
CA ASP A 99 10.07 -2.48 6.54
C ASP A 99 10.59 -3.33 7.72
N ASN A 100 9.80 -4.30 8.19
CA ASN A 100 10.23 -5.26 9.21
C ASN A 100 11.34 -6.20 8.71
N GLU A 101 11.37 -6.56 7.41
CA GLU A 101 12.48 -7.32 6.79
C GLU A 101 13.78 -6.51 6.85
N VAL A 102 13.73 -5.26 6.40
CA VAL A 102 14.90 -4.37 6.40
C VAL A 102 15.33 -4.01 7.83
N SER A 103 14.38 -3.95 8.78
CA SER A 103 14.64 -3.58 10.17
C SER A 103 15.60 -4.53 10.87
N GLN A 104 15.51 -5.86 10.65
CA GLN A 104 16.47 -6.79 11.26
C GLN A 104 17.89 -6.53 10.72
N ALA A 105 18.04 -6.43 9.40
CA ALA A 105 19.34 -6.22 8.76
C ALA A 105 20.00 -4.90 9.20
N ARG A 106 19.20 -3.85 9.46
CA ARG A 106 19.69 -2.56 10.00
C ARG A 106 20.31 -2.69 11.39
N LEU A 107 19.92 -3.69 12.18
CA LEU A 107 20.41 -3.92 13.54
C LEU A 107 21.73 -4.70 13.60
N ILE A 108 22.22 -5.20 12.46
CA ILE A 108 23.55 -5.82 12.38
C ILE A 108 24.56 -4.73 12.07
N ILE A 109 25.32 -4.29 13.08
CA ILE A 109 26.15 -3.08 13.02
C ILE A 109 27.61 -3.37 13.35
N VAL A 110 28.50 -2.53 12.84
CA VAL A 110 29.92 -2.55 13.19
C VAL A 110 30.15 -1.58 14.34
N GLU A 111 30.71 -2.07 15.45
CA GLU A 111 30.99 -1.29 16.65
C GLU A 111 32.48 -1.26 16.96
N HIS A 112 32.93 -0.16 17.56
CA HIS A 112 34.26 -0.10 18.13
C HIS A 112 34.36 -0.96 19.38
N VAL A 113 35.44 -1.73 19.51
CA VAL A 113 35.74 -2.42 20.76
C VAL A 113 36.24 -1.38 21.78
N PRO A 114 35.58 -1.23 22.94
CA PRO A 114 36.05 -0.38 24.03
C PRO A 114 37.49 -0.74 24.40
N TYR A 115 38.28 0.25 24.83
CA TYR A 115 39.70 0.04 25.10
C TYR A 115 39.96 -1.04 26.18
N GLU A 116 39.04 -1.17 27.15
CA GLU A 116 39.14 -2.06 28.31
C GLU A 116 38.96 -3.55 27.97
N ASP A 117 38.25 -3.88 26.88
CA ASP A 117 37.90 -5.25 26.50
C ASP A 117 38.82 -5.83 25.40
N ARG A 118 39.92 -5.14 25.07
CA ARG A 118 40.80 -5.55 23.97
C ARG A 118 41.78 -6.63 24.41
N THR A 119 41.61 -7.84 23.89
CA THR A 119 42.61 -8.90 24.00
C THR A 119 43.73 -8.68 22.97
N TRP A 120 44.78 -7.95 23.35
CA TRP A 120 45.97 -7.77 22.50
C TRP A 120 47.02 -8.86 22.74
N GLY A 121 47.58 -9.40 21.66
CA GLY A 121 48.87 -10.11 21.63
C GLY A 121 50.01 -9.25 21.06
N GLY A 122 49.87 -7.92 21.07
CA GLY A 122 50.78 -6.95 20.44
C GLY A 122 50.98 -5.66 21.27
N SER A 123 51.59 -4.62 20.68
CA SER A 123 51.88 -3.34 21.35
C SER A 123 50.61 -2.60 21.78
N ASP A 124 50.54 -2.24 23.06
CA ASP A 124 49.47 -1.44 23.66
C ASP A 124 49.97 0.00 23.93
N PRO A 125 49.32 1.06 23.41
CA PRO A 125 48.13 1.04 22.53
C PRO A 125 48.44 0.59 21.10
N PRO A 126 47.41 0.14 20.33
CA PRO A 126 47.58 -0.10 18.90
C PRO A 126 48.17 1.12 18.19
N PRO A 127 48.97 0.91 17.14
CA PRO A 127 49.41 2.03 16.32
C PRO A 127 48.18 2.76 15.75
N PRO A 128 48.26 4.09 15.53
CA PRO A 128 47.14 4.90 15.04
C PRO A 128 46.60 4.44 13.69
N SER A 129 47.37 3.64 12.94
CA SER A 129 46.97 2.99 11.69
C SER A 129 46.05 1.77 11.87
N GLN A 130 45.75 1.36 13.11
CA GLN A 130 44.90 0.20 13.40
C GLN A 130 43.71 0.53 14.31
N ARG A 131 42.59 -0.13 14.05
CA ARG A 131 41.37 -0.01 14.87
C ARG A 131 40.71 -1.37 15.04
N GLN A 132 40.34 -1.70 16.28
CA GLN A 132 39.57 -2.91 16.57
C GLN A 132 38.07 -2.63 16.55
N VAL A 133 37.34 -3.53 15.90
CA VAL A 133 35.89 -3.49 15.77
C VAL A 133 35.31 -4.87 15.95
N VAL A 134 34.01 -4.93 16.23
CA VAL A 134 33.21 -6.15 16.22
C VAL A 134 31.98 -5.91 15.37
N ILE A 135 31.44 -6.97 14.77
CA ILE A 135 30.11 -6.93 14.19
C ILE A 135 29.15 -7.43 15.27
N ARG A 136 28.16 -6.61 15.63
CA ARG A 136 27.15 -6.95 16.65
C ARG A 136 25.80 -7.16 15.99
N ASN A 137 25.14 -8.26 16.36
CA ASN A 137 23.75 -8.48 16.05
C ASN A 137 22.89 -7.87 17.16
N ARG A 138 22.35 -6.66 16.99
CA ARG A 138 21.41 -6.05 17.96
C ARG A 138 19.94 -6.43 17.73
N SER A 139 19.69 -7.48 16.96
CA SER A 139 18.34 -7.97 16.71
C SER A 139 17.98 -9.10 17.68
N THR A 140 16.68 -9.34 17.83
CA THR A 140 16.14 -10.41 18.68
C THR A 140 16.22 -11.80 18.04
N ALA A 141 16.77 -11.91 16.83
CA ALA A 141 16.87 -13.15 16.09
C ALA A 141 18.31 -13.39 15.61
N PRO A 142 18.74 -14.66 15.47
CA PRO A 142 20.07 -14.96 14.96
C PRO A 142 20.22 -14.56 13.49
N VAL A 143 21.47 -14.38 13.07
CA VAL A 143 21.86 -14.34 11.65
C VAL A 143 22.82 -15.48 11.35
N PHE A 144 22.86 -15.88 10.09
CA PHE A 144 23.57 -17.07 9.62
C PHE A 144 24.59 -16.70 8.55
N HIS A 145 25.59 -17.56 8.38
CA HIS A 145 26.59 -17.46 7.31
C HIS A 145 27.20 -16.05 7.19
N LEU A 146 27.60 -15.48 8.33
CA LEU A 146 28.25 -14.18 8.37
C LEU A 146 29.67 -14.33 7.81
N HIS A 147 29.90 -13.69 6.68
CA HIS A 147 31.20 -13.61 6.00
C HIS A 147 31.72 -12.18 6.05
N ILE A 148 33.00 -11.99 6.35
CA ILE A 148 33.64 -10.69 6.47
C ILE A 148 34.78 -10.64 5.45
N GLU A 149 34.75 -9.64 4.57
CA GLU A 149 35.77 -9.46 3.54
C GLU A 149 37.09 -9.03 4.17
N ASP A 150 38.20 -9.64 3.73
CA ASP A 150 39.54 -9.27 4.21
C ASP A 150 40.08 -7.99 3.52
N HIS A 151 39.52 -7.65 2.36
CA HIS A 151 39.73 -6.39 1.65
C HIS A 151 38.37 -5.84 1.20
N PRO A 152 37.99 -4.62 1.59
CA PRO A 152 36.74 -4.02 1.14
C PRO A 152 36.77 -3.78 -0.37
N SER A 153 35.62 -3.99 -1.02
CA SER A 153 35.47 -3.83 -2.46
C SER A 153 35.87 -2.42 -2.91
N GLY A 154 36.91 -2.34 -3.73
CA GLY A 154 37.39 -1.07 -4.30
C GLY A 154 38.36 -0.29 -3.42
N ASN A 155 38.87 -0.88 -2.32
CA ASN A 155 39.96 -0.29 -1.53
C ASN A 155 40.93 -1.38 -1.04
N ASP A 156 41.89 -1.74 -1.90
CA ASP A 156 42.94 -2.73 -1.62
C ASP A 156 43.97 -2.24 -0.58
N ASP A 157 43.98 -0.94 -0.28
CA ASP A 157 44.89 -0.34 0.70
C ASP A 157 44.40 -0.53 2.16
N VAL A 158 43.15 -0.98 2.34
CA VAL A 158 42.60 -1.32 3.65
C VAL A 158 42.60 -2.83 3.84
N TYR A 159 43.09 -3.27 4.99
CA TYR A 159 43.18 -4.66 5.35
C TYR A 159 42.40 -4.96 6.62
N VAL A 160 41.49 -5.93 6.55
CA VAL A 160 40.70 -6.43 7.67
C VAL A 160 41.17 -7.83 8.05
N PHE A 161 41.57 -8.01 9.30
CA PHE A 161 42.12 -9.29 9.77
C PHE A 161 41.72 -9.61 11.20
N GLN A 162 41.78 -10.89 11.53
CA GLN A 162 41.60 -11.38 12.88
C GLN A 162 42.97 -11.75 13.48
N ASN A 163 43.16 -11.39 14.75
CA ASN A 163 44.35 -11.79 15.50
C ASN A 163 44.11 -13.15 16.15
N PHE A 164 45.04 -14.07 15.92
CA PHE A 164 45.15 -15.35 16.59
C PHE A 164 46.38 -15.33 17.49
N ALA A 165 46.48 -16.28 18.43
CA ALA A 165 47.53 -16.31 19.45
C ALA A 165 48.96 -16.09 18.91
N HIS A 166 49.24 -16.58 17.69
CA HIS A 166 50.57 -16.48 17.08
C HIS A 166 50.54 -16.05 15.59
N ALA A 167 49.41 -15.57 15.08
CA ALA A 167 49.27 -15.25 13.67
C ALA A 167 48.20 -14.19 13.42
N ARG A 168 48.30 -13.52 12.27
CA ARG A 168 47.18 -12.78 11.67
C ARG A 168 46.60 -13.66 10.59
N GLY A 169 45.28 -13.68 10.49
CA GLY A 169 44.59 -14.39 9.43
C GLY A 169 43.37 -13.63 8.97
N ARG A 170 42.77 -14.14 7.89
CA ARG A 170 41.46 -13.67 7.43
C ARG A 170 40.44 -13.80 8.56
N PRO A 171 39.46 -12.89 8.64
CA PRO A 171 38.32 -13.08 9.53
C PRO A 171 37.68 -14.46 9.30
N ALA A 172 37.38 -15.16 10.38
CA ALA A 172 36.71 -16.46 10.28
C ALA A 172 35.24 -16.28 9.87
N ASP A 173 34.75 -17.18 9.01
CA ASP A 173 33.32 -17.28 8.74
C ASP A 173 32.56 -17.71 9.99
N ILE A 174 31.47 -17.02 10.27
CA ILE A 174 30.66 -17.26 11.46
C ILE A 174 29.34 -17.92 11.01
N PRO A 175 29.15 -19.22 11.27
CA PRO A 175 27.98 -19.94 10.77
C PRO A 175 26.68 -19.43 11.40
N VAL A 176 26.73 -19.04 12.67
CA VAL A 176 25.61 -18.48 13.42
C VAL A 176 26.14 -17.37 14.32
N LEU A 177 25.55 -16.18 14.22
CA LEU A 177 25.72 -15.11 15.20
C LEU A 177 24.38 -14.93 15.94
N ALA A 178 24.38 -15.24 17.24
CA ALA A 178 23.17 -15.23 18.05
C ALA A 178 22.58 -13.82 18.22
N ALA A 179 21.34 -13.74 18.72
CA ALA A 179 20.71 -12.48 19.08
C ALA A 179 21.50 -11.78 20.19
N ASP A 180 21.67 -10.47 20.06
CA ASP A 180 22.46 -9.60 20.96
C ASP A 180 23.95 -9.97 21.13
N ASP A 181 24.45 -10.88 20.30
CA ASP A 181 25.84 -11.35 20.33
C ASP A 181 26.74 -10.55 19.39
N ALA A 182 28.06 -10.70 19.57
CA ALA A 182 29.07 -10.05 18.73
C ALA A 182 30.12 -11.04 18.24
N THR A 183 30.71 -10.72 17.10
CA THR A 183 31.86 -11.47 16.60
C THR A 183 33.06 -11.34 17.53
N ALA A 184 34.05 -12.21 17.36
CA ALA A 184 35.38 -11.92 17.87
C ALA A 184 35.89 -10.59 17.30
N ALA A 185 36.78 -9.92 18.04
CA ALA A 185 37.37 -8.66 17.61
C ALA A 185 38.17 -8.85 16.31
N ILE A 186 37.86 -8.02 15.32
CA ILE A 186 38.61 -7.89 14.06
C ILE A 186 39.36 -6.56 14.05
N THR A 187 40.48 -6.52 13.36
CA THR A 187 41.32 -5.33 13.22
C THR A 187 41.21 -4.80 11.80
N VAL A 188 40.90 -3.51 11.70
CA VAL A 188 40.97 -2.73 10.46
C VAL A 188 42.29 -1.98 10.46
N ALA A 189 43.10 -2.16 9.43
CA ALA A 189 44.33 -1.42 9.21
C ALA A 189 44.25 -0.66 7.88
N GLY A 190 44.53 0.64 7.91
CA GLY A 190 44.73 1.43 6.69
C GLY A 190 46.21 1.51 6.33
N ASN A 191 46.55 1.38 5.05
CA ASN A 191 47.86 1.76 4.54
C ASN A 191 47.85 3.23 4.06
N ALA A 192 49.02 3.87 4.10
CA ALA A 192 49.30 5.18 3.47
C ALA A 192 48.34 6.35 3.79
N GLY A 193 48.08 6.60 5.08
CA GLY A 193 47.48 7.88 5.53
C GLY A 193 45.96 7.86 5.70
N GLU A 194 45.28 6.76 5.39
CA GLU A 194 43.89 6.56 5.78
C GLU A 194 43.77 6.23 7.28
N ALA A 195 42.91 6.96 7.98
CA ALA A 195 42.58 6.64 9.36
C ALA A 195 41.67 5.40 9.36
N PRO A 196 42.03 4.30 10.05
CA PRO A 196 41.21 3.10 10.08
C PRO A 196 39.82 3.41 10.63
N SER A 197 38.78 2.93 9.95
CA SER A 197 37.38 3.25 10.21
C SER A 197 36.48 2.01 10.14
N THR A 198 35.35 2.04 10.85
CA THR A 198 34.28 1.05 10.71
C THR A 198 33.69 1.02 9.32
N GLU A 199 33.78 2.14 8.59
CA GLU A 199 33.25 2.29 7.22
C GLU A 199 33.96 1.43 6.18
N TYR A 200 35.10 0.82 6.54
CA TYR A 200 35.83 -0.10 5.68
C TYR A 200 35.51 -1.59 5.93
N VAL A 201 34.61 -1.90 6.87
CA VAL A 201 34.24 -3.29 7.15
C VAL A 201 33.09 -3.70 6.23
N GLU A 202 33.39 -4.51 5.23
CA GLU A 202 32.39 -5.13 4.36
C GLU A 202 32.08 -6.56 4.83
N PHE A 203 30.79 -6.89 4.90
CA PHE A 203 30.35 -8.22 5.30
C PHE A 203 29.01 -8.59 4.67
N THR A 204 28.78 -9.90 4.55
CA THR A 204 27.53 -10.48 4.09
C THR A 204 26.97 -11.43 5.15
N PHE A 205 25.65 -11.57 5.20
CA PHE A 205 24.97 -12.47 6.13
C PHE A 205 23.59 -12.85 5.63
N THR A 206 23.08 -13.96 6.13
CA THR A 206 21.70 -14.41 5.92
C THR A 206 20.87 -14.09 7.17
N ASP A 207 19.74 -13.39 6.99
CA ASP A 207 18.84 -13.10 8.11
C ASP A 207 18.02 -14.32 8.55
N ALA A 208 17.22 -14.17 9.61
CA ALA A 208 16.41 -15.26 10.16
C ALA A 208 15.31 -15.76 9.20
N ARG A 209 15.06 -15.04 8.10
CA ARG A 209 14.06 -15.36 7.08
C ARG A 209 14.70 -15.95 5.82
N GLY A 210 16.02 -16.12 5.80
CA GLY A 210 16.75 -16.67 4.66
C GLY A 210 17.13 -15.64 3.59
N THR A 211 17.01 -14.34 3.87
CA THR A 211 17.41 -13.29 2.93
C THR A 211 18.90 -12.98 3.09
N ASN A 212 19.63 -12.94 1.97
CA ASN A 212 21.02 -12.56 1.95
C ASN A 212 21.18 -11.04 1.86
N TRP A 213 22.03 -10.50 2.72
CA TRP A 213 22.30 -9.08 2.85
C TRP A 213 23.80 -8.83 2.76
N ARG A 214 24.14 -7.67 2.21
CA ARG A 214 25.48 -7.10 2.23
C ARG A 214 25.46 -5.76 2.95
N ARG A 215 26.47 -5.49 3.77
CA ARG A 215 26.62 -4.21 4.45
C ARG A 215 28.08 -3.78 4.46
N ILE A 216 28.29 -2.47 4.33
CA ILE A 216 29.60 -1.82 4.40
C ILE A 216 29.54 -0.80 5.53
N GLY A 217 30.25 -1.08 6.63
CA GLY A 217 30.29 -0.23 7.81
C GLY A 217 28.91 0.16 8.34
N SER A 218 28.67 1.46 8.46
CA SER A 218 27.41 2.01 8.96
C SER A 218 26.34 2.17 7.87
N ASN A 219 26.66 1.97 6.59
CA ASN A 219 25.73 2.14 5.49
C ASN A 219 24.50 1.23 5.59
N GLN A 220 23.44 1.60 4.86
CA GLN A 220 22.21 0.78 4.79
C GLN A 220 22.53 -0.59 4.18
N PRO A 221 21.97 -1.68 4.74
CA PRO A 221 22.15 -3.01 4.18
C PRO A 221 21.49 -3.10 2.81
N VAL A 222 22.18 -3.74 1.87
CA VAL A 222 21.72 -3.99 0.50
C VAL A 222 21.37 -5.45 0.37
N ARG A 223 20.17 -5.74 -0.14
CA ARG A 223 19.74 -7.13 -0.41
C ARG A 223 20.54 -7.69 -1.57
N LEU A 224 21.12 -8.87 -1.37
CA LEU A 224 21.73 -9.65 -2.45
C LEU A 224 20.64 -10.50 -3.09
N ILE A 225 20.27 -10.17 -4.33
CA ILE A 225 19.42 -11.02 -5.15
C ILE A 225 20.37 -12.06 -5.76
N GLY A 226 20.12 -13.35 -5.52
CA GLY A 226 20.89 -14.39 -6.18
C GLY A 226 20.70 -14.30 -7.69
N ASP A 227 21.79 -14.32 -8.44
CA ASP A 227 21.78 -14.52 -9.89
C ASP A 227 21.23 -15.91 -10.27
#